data_AF-A0A4R3AX98-F1
#
_entry.id   AF-A0A4R3AX98-F1
#
_cell.length_a   1.000
_cell.length_b   1.000
_cell.length_c   1.000
_cell.angle_alpha   90.00
_cell.angle_beta   90.00
_cell.angle_gamma   90.00
#
_symmetry.space_group_name_H-M   'P 1'
#
loop_
_entity.id
_entity.type
_entity.pdbx_description
1 polymer ?
#
loop_
_entity_poly.entity_id
_entity_poly.type
_entity_poly.pdbx_seq_one_letter_code
_entity_poly.pdbx_strand_id
1 'polypeptide(L)'
;MSTLKTLPRIMKSAVFQRFFQLASYAKLTKEEKTMYDISLKRKWDAEAVRMYQEGLEEQLGGLEKQLKEAKKAIVSAEAQGEHNKAIDTALKLTKMGLSVEQIAEATGLTTNEIEKLK
;
A
#
# COMPACT_ATOMS: atom_id res chain seq x y z
N MET A 1 -8.60 -39.40 -53.23
CA MET A 1 -9.07 -38.37 -52.27
C MET A 1 -7.87 -37.92 -51.44
N SER A 2 -7.59 -36.62 -51.41
CA SER A 2 -6.42 -36.08 -50.69
C SER A 2 -6.73 -35.93 -49.21
N THR A 3 -6.05 -36.68 -48.34
CA THR A 3 -6.14 -36.53 -46.89
C THR A 3 -5.07 -35.55 -46.40
N LEU A 4 -5.47 -34.61 -45.54
CA LEU A 4 -4.56 -33.68 -44.88
C LEU A 4 -3.67 -34.46 -43.90
N LYS A 5 -2.39 -34.63 -44.22
CA LYS A 5 -1.40 -35.32 -43.36
C LYS A 5 -0.94 -34.46 -42.18
N THR A 6 -1.09 -33.13 -42.28
CA THR A 6 -0.65 -32.18 -41.26
C THR A 6 -1.68 -31.07 -41.07
N LEU A 7 -1.82 -30.61 -39.83
CA LEU A 7 -2.77 -29.56 -39.48
C LEU A 7 -2.31 -28.21 -40.05
N PRO A 8 -3.11 -27.55 -40.91
CA PRO A 8 -2.77 -26.25 -41.46
C PRO A 8 -2.53 -25.19 -40.38
N ARG A 9 -1.52 -24.33 -40.56
CA ARG A 9 -1.15 -23.29 -39.59
C ARG A 9 -2.30 -22.33 -39.26
N ILE A 10 -3.20 -22.10 -40.21
CA ILE A 10 -4.38 -21.23 -40.03
C ILE A 10 -5.35 -21.74 -38.96
N MET A 11 -5.40 -23.05 -38.68
CA MET A 11 -6.23 -23.61 -37.60
C MET A 11 -5.73 -23.25 -36.20
N LYS A 12 -4.50 -22.76 -36.08
CA LYS A 12 -3.96 -22.24 -34.81
C LYS A 12 -4.34 -20.78 -34.58
N SER A 13 -5.01 -20.12 -35.52
CA SER A 13 -5.47 -18.74 -35.33
C SER A 13 -6.57 -18.65 -34.26
N ALA A 14 -6.67 -17.50 -33.61
CA ALA A 14 -7.62 -17.26 -32.51
C ALA A 14 -9.08 -17.55 -32.90
N VAL A 15 -9.46 -17.24 -34.15
CA VAL A 15 -10.82 -17.47 -34.67
C VAL A 15 -11.14 -18.96 -34.71
N PHE A 16 -10.24 -19.78 -35.25
CA PHE A 16 -10.43 -21.23 -35.33
C PHE A 16 -10.35 -21.88 -33.94
N GLN A 17 -9.46 -21.41 -33.06
CA GLN A 17 -9.41 -21.92 -31.67
C GLN A 17 -10.71 -21.67 -30.92
N ARG A 18 -11.28 -20.46 -31.04
CA ARG A 18 -12.57 -20.12 -30.44
C ARG A 18 -13.70 -20.96 -31.04
N PHE A 19 -13.69 -21.17 -32.35
CA PHE A 19 -14.62 -22.06 -33.02
C PHE A 19 -14.52 -23.50 -32.49
N PHE A 20 -13.32 -24.06 -32.35
CA PHE A 20 -13.12 -25.41 -31.80
C PHE A 20 -13.58 -25.51 -30.34
N GLN A 21 -13.34 -24.49 -29.52
CA GLN A 21 -13.84 -24.42 -28.15
C GLN A 21 -15.37 -24.46 -28.12
N LEU A 22 -16.03 -23.62 -28.93
CA LEU A 22 -17.50 -23.61 -29.06
C LEU A 22 -18.03 -24.97 -29.53
N ALA A 23 -17.39 -25.59 -30.53
CA ALA A 23 -17.78 -26.90 -31.03
C ALA A 23 -17.59 -28.00 -29.97
N SER A 24 -16.50 -27.94 -29.20
CA SER A 24 -16.26 -28.89 -28.09
C SER A 24 -17.31 -28.76 -27.00
N TYR A 25 -17.71 -27.53 -26.64
CA TYR A 25 -18.79 -27.29 -25.70
C TYR A 25 -20.14 -27.76 -26.24
N ALA A 26 -20.43 -27.51 -27.53
CA ALA A 26 -21.68 -27.95 -28.16
C ALA A 26 -21.83 -29.48 -28.12
N LYS A 27 -20.71 -30.21 -28.29
CA LYS A 27 -20.63 -31.68 -28.24
C LYS A 27 -20.92 -32.27 -26.85
N LEU A 28 -20.73 -31.51 -25.77
CA LEU A 28 -20.92 -32.00 -24.40
C LEU A 28 -22.37 -32.44 -24.15
N THR A 29 -22.53 -33.46 -23.31
CA THR A 29 -23.84 -33.86 -22.79
C THR A 29 -24.41 -32.80 -21.83
N LYS A 30 -25.67 -32.92 -21.46
CA LYS A 30 -26.32 -31.99 -20.54
C LYS A 30 -25.64 -32.00 -19.16
N GLU A 31 -25.23 -33.17 -18.69
CA GLU A 31 -24.55 -33.38 -17.43
C GLU A 31 -23.15 -32.76 -17.45
N GLU A 32 -22.40 -32.99 -18.53
CA GLU A 32 -21.06 -32.40 -18.71
C GLU A 32 -21.11 -30.87 -18.79
N LYS A 33 -22.09 -30.31 -19.50
CA LYS A 33 -22.34 -28.85 -19.52
C LYS A 33 -22.63 -28.31 -18.12
N THR A 34 -23.50 -28.99 -17.38
CA THR A 34 -23.85 -28.60 -16.01
C THR A 34 -22.62 -28.62 -15.10
N MET A 35 -21.79 -29.66 -15.19
CA MET A 35 -20.54 -29.76 -14.42
C MET A 35 -19.53 -28.68 -14.82
N TYR A 36 -19.42 -28.38 -16.12
CA TYR A 36 -18.58 -27.29 -16.61
C TYR A 36 -19.03 -25.95 -16.05
N ASP A 37 -20.33 -25.63 -16.12
CA ASP A 37 -20.89 -24.38 -15.64
C ASP A 37 -20.73 -24.24 -14.11
N ILE A 38 -20.94 -25.33 -13.35
CA ILE A 38 -20.66 -25.36 -11.90
C ILE A 38 -19.18 -25.08 -11.62
N SER A 39 -18.27 -25.70 -12.38
CA SER A 39 -16.83 -25.50 -12.20
C SER A 39 -16.42 -24.05 -12.50
N LEU A 40 -17.04 -23.43 -13.51
CA LEU A 40 -16.80 -22.04 -13.88
C LEU A 40 -17.31 -21.10 -12.80
N LYS A 41 -18.53 -21.36 -12.30
CA LYS A 41 -19.10 -20.61 -11.17
C LYS A 41 -18.20 -20.67 -9.95
N ARG A 42 -17.73 -21.86 -9.56
CA ARG A 42 -16.81 -22.02 -8.41
C ARG A 42 -15.51 -21.22 -8.58
N LYS A 43 -14.96 -21.17 -9.79
CA LYS A 43 -13.76 -20.37 -10.08
C LYS A 43 -14.05 -18.88 -9.90
N TRP A 44 -15.17 -18.39 -10.41
CA TRP A 44 -15.55 -16.99 -10.24
C TRP A 44 -15.88 -16.63 -8.79
N ASP A 45 -16.56 -17.51 -8.06
CA ASP A 45 -16.84 -17.32 -6.63
C ASP A 45 -15.52 -17.24 -5.83
N ALA A 46 -14.56 -18.13 -6.11
CA ALA A 46 -13.24 -18.11 -5.47
C ALA A 46 -12.44 -16.85 -5.82
N GLU A 47 -12.48 -16.42 -7.09
CA GLU A 47 -11.82 -15.20 -7.55
C GLU A 47 -12.42 -13.95 -6.89
N ALA A 48 -13.75 -13.89 -6.76
CA ALA A 48 -14.43 -12.78 -6.09
C ALA A 48 -14.03 -12.67 -4.60
N VAL A 49 -13.92 -13.81 -3.90
CA VAL A 49 -13.44 -13.84 -2.50
C VAL A 49 -11.99 -13.35 -2.42
N ARG A 50 -11.12 -13.81 -3.33
CA ARG A 50 -9.71 -13.36 -3.37
C ARG A 50 -9.60 -11.85 -3.59
N MET A 51 -10.31 -11.31 -4.58
CA MET A 51 -10.32 -9.87 -4.87
C MET A 51 -10.81 -9.05 -3.67
N TYR A 52 -11.82 -9.54 -2.95
CA TYR A 52 -12.29 -8.88 -1.74
C TYR A 52 -11.24 -8.89 -0.62
N GLN A 53 -10.55 -10.02 -0.42
CA GLN A 53 -9.47 -10.14 0.56
C GLN A 53 -8.28 -9.23 0.22
N GLU A 54 -7.83 -9.23 -1.03
CA GLU A 54 -6.75 -8.35 -1.49
C GLU A 54 -7.12 -6.86 -1.32
N GLY A 55 -8.36 -6.48 -1.64
CA GLY A 55 -8.86 -5.13 -1.41
C GLY A 55 -8.88 -4.73 0.07
N LEU A 56 -9.25 -5.65 0.97
CA LEU A 56 -9.20 -5.42 2.41
C LEU A 56 -7.75 -5.27 2.92
N GLU A 57 -6.83 -6.11 2.45
CA GLU A 57 -5.41 -6.02 2.82
C GLU A 57 -4.80 -4.69 2.36
N GLU A 58 -5.12 -4.24 1.15
CA GLU A 58 -4.67 -2.94 0.64
C GLU A 58 -5.21 -1.78 1.49
N GLN A 59 -6.51 -1.83 1.85
CA GLN A 59 -7.12 -0.83 2.73
C GLN A 59 -6.47 -0.80 4.12
N LEU A 60 -6.27 -1.98 4.74
CA LEU A 60 -5.61 -2.10 6.04
C LEU A 60 -4.16 -1.60 5.98
N GLY A 61 -3.42 -1.96 4.93
CA GLY A 61 -2.06 -1.48 4.70
C GLY A 61 -2.00 0.04 4.52
N GLY A 62 -2.98 0.64 3.85
CA GLY A 62 -3.13 2.09 3.74
C GLY A 62 -3.35 2.77 5.10
N LEU A 63 -4.27 2.23 5.90
CA LEU A 63 -4.56 2.70 7.25
C LEU A 63 -3.34 2.59 8.18
N GLU A 64 -2.58 1.50 8.11
CA GLU A 64 -1.39 1.31 8.93
C GLU A 64 -0.28 2.32 8.59
N LYS A 65 -0.11 2.65 7.31
CA LYS A 65 0.81 3.71 6.87
C LYS A 65 0.40 5.07 7.42
N GLN A 66 -0.88 5.43 7.28
CA GLN A 66 -1.42 6.67 7.83
C GLN A 66 -1.23 6.76 9.34
N LEU A 67 -1.47 5.67 10.07
CA LEU A 67 -1.25 5.61 11.51
C LEU A 67 0.23 5.80 11.88
N LYS A 68 1.16 5.20 11.13
CA LYS A 68 2.61 5.38 11.34
C LYS A 68 3.05 6.82 11.09
N GLU A 69 2.54 7.44 10.03
CA GLU A 69 2.82 8.84 9.71
C GLU A 69 2.24 9.77 10.78
N ALA A 70 1.00 9.56 11.21
CA ALA A 70 0.37 10.31 12.28
C ALA A 70 1.18 10.21 13.60
N LYS A 71 1.63 9.01 13.97
CA LYS A 71 2.49 8.81 15.15
C LYS A 71 3.81 9.58 15.04
N LYS A 72 4.48 9.51 13.89
CA LYS A 72 5.72 10.28 13.66
C LYS A 72 5.48 11.79 13.75
N ALA A 73 4.38 12.28 13.20
CA ALA A 73 4.01 13.68 13.25
C ALA A 73 3.77 14.15 14.71
N ILE A 74 3.10 13.33 15.53
CA ILE A 74 2.89 13.63 16.96
C ILE A 74 4.22 13.71 17.69
N VAL A 75 5.09 12.70 17.55
CA VAL A 75 6.40 12.69 18.21
C VAL A 75 7.25 13.89 17.79
N SER A 76 7.24 14.23 16.50
CA SER A 76 7.96 15.41 15.99
C SER A 76 7.37 16.72 16.54
N ALA A 77 6.04 16.81 16.65
CA ALA A 77 5.37 17.99 17.18
C ALA A 77 5.64 18.18 18.68
N GLU A 78 5.67 17.08 19.45
CA GLU A 78 6.04 17.09 20.86
C GLU A 78 7.49 17.55 21.05
N ALA A 79 8.44 16.97 20.33
CA ALA A 79 9.85 17.35 20.37
C ALA A 79 10.06 18.83 19.98
N GLN A 80 9.39 19.29 18.91
CA GLN A 80 9.45 20.69 18.51
C GLN A 80 8.83 21.61 19.57
N GLY A 81 7.75 21.18 20.21
CA GLY A 81 7.10 21.91 21.29
C GLY A 81 7.99 22.05 22.53
N GLU A 82 8.69 20.98 22.92
CA GLU A 82 9.68 21.01 24.01
C GLU A 82 10.85 21.92 23.66
N HIS A 83 11.39 21.81 22.45
CA HIS A 83 12.47 22.66 21.98
C HIS A 83 12.07 24.15 21.96
N ASN A 84 10.87 24.47 21.47
CA ASN A 84 10.35 25.84 21.47
C ASN A 84 10.17 26.37 22.90
N LYS A 85 9.70 25.56 23.85
CA LYS A 85 9.63 25.93 25.27
C LYS A 85 11.01 26.18 25.87
N ALA A 86 12.01 25.38 25.50
CA ALA A 86 13.39 25.59 25.93
C ALA A 86 13.94 26.93 25.40
N ILE A 87 13.67 27.27 24.13
CA ILE A 87 14.01 28.57 23.53
C ILE A 87 13.33 29.73 24.27
N ASP A 88 12.01 29.64 24.50
CA ASP A 88 11.26 30.69 25.20
C ASP A 88 11.79 30.91 26.63
N THR A 89 12.19 29.82 27.29
CA THR A 89 12.79 29.86 28.62
C THR A 89 14.17 30.50 28.56
N ALA A 90 15.01 30.10 27.61
CA ALA A 90 16.32 30.68 27.39
C ALA A 90 16.22 32.20 27.17
N LEU A 91 15.32 32.66 26.30
CA LEU A 91 15.08 34.09 26.05
C LEU A 91 14.74 34.88 27.32
N LYS A 92 13.93 34.31 28.22
CA LYS A 92 13.60 34.94 29.51
C LYS A 92 14.82 35.03 30.41
N LEU A 93 15.61 33.95 30.49
CA LEU A 93 16.83 33.90 31.29
C LEU A 93 17.91 34.86 30.76
N THR A 94 18.04 35.01 29.44
CA THR A 94 18.94 35.99 28.82
C THR A 94 18.55 37.41 29.19
N LYS A 95 17.24 37.74 29.18
CA LYS A 95 16.73 39.05 29.63
C LYS A 95 16.97 39.32 31.11
N MET A 96 17.09 38.28 31.93
CA MET A 96 17.44 38.37 33.35
C MET A 96 18.95 38.53 33.60
N GLY A 97 19.78 38.51 32.57
CA GLY A 97 21.23 38.75 32.67
C GLY A 97 22.06 37.53 33.09
N LEU A 98 21.52 36.30 32.99
CA LEU A 98 22.27 35.07 33.27
C LEU A 98 23.35 34.80 32.21
N SER A 99 24.40 34.07 32.60
CA SER A 99 25.47 33.70 31.66
C SER A 99 25.02 32.61 30.69
N VAL A 100 25.66 32.54 29.51
CA VAL A 100 25.34 31.53 28.48
C VAL A 100 25.49 30.10 29.01
N GLU A 101 26.48 29.86 29.87
CA GLU A 101 26.73 28.57 30.52
C GLU A 101 25.59 28.16 31.46
N GLN A 102 25.09 29.10 32.28
CA GLN A 102 23.97 28.85 33.19
C GLN A 102 22.65 28.59 32.44
N ILE A 103 22.44 29.26 31.31
CA ILE A 103 21.25 29.06 30.48
C ILE A 103 21.30 27.71 29.78
N ALA A 104 22.49 27.30 29.28
CA ALA A 104 22.69 25.99 28.67
C ALA A 104 22.41 24.86 29.66
N GLU A 105 22.89 24.98 30.90
CA GLU A 105 22.62 24.01 31.97
C GLU A 105 21.13 23.92 32.32
N ALA A 106 20.43 25.06 32.39
CA ALA A 106 19.02 25.11 32.79
C ALA A 106 18.03 24.65 31.69
N THR A 107 18.37 24.83 30.41
CA THR A 107 17.46 24.59 29.27
C THR A 107 17.84 23.39 28.42
N GLY A 108 19.06 22.86 28.57
CA GLY A 108 19.60 21.79 27.75
C GLY A 108 19.94 22.21 26.31
N LEU A 109 19.82 23.50 25.98
CA LEU A 109 20.22 24.05 24.68
C LEU A 109 21.74 24.16 24.57
N THR A 110 22.25 24.11 23.35
CA THR A 110 23.68 24.34 23.12
C THR A 110 24.04 25.81 23.28
N THR A 111 25.28 26.07 23.69
CA THR A 111 25.79 27.45 23.83
C THR A 111 25.66 28.26 22.53
N ASN A 112 25.91 27.60 21.38
CA ASN A 112 25.72 28.20 20.05
C ASN A 112 24.27 28.59 19.75
N GLU A 113 23.29 27.82 20.20
CA GLU A 113 21.87 28.15 20.03
C GLU A 113 21.49 29.35 20.89
N ILE A 114 21.98 29.39 22.13
CA ILE A 114 21.72 30.50 23.06
C ILE A 114 22.38 31.80 22.58
N GLU A 115 23.59 31.74 22.02
CA GLU A 115 24.27 32.90 21.44
C GLU A 115 23.52 33.48 20.23
N LYS A 116 22.83 32.64 19.44
CA LYS A 116 21.99 33.10 18.33
C LYS A 116 20.66 33.73 18.78
N LEU A 117 20.27 33.53 20.05
CA LEU A 117 19.07 34.13 20.65
C LEU A 117 19.32 35.52 21.24
N LYS A 118 20.59 35.94 21.34
CA LYS A 118 21.03 37.26 21.82
C LYS A 118 20.92 38.33 20.73
#